data_AF-A0A318JT43-F1
#
_entry.id   AF-A0A318JT43-F1
#
_cell.length_a   1.000
_cell.length_b   1.000
_cell.length_c   1.000
_cell.angle_alpha   90.00
_cell.angle_beta   90.00
_cell.angle_gamma   90.00
#
_symmetry.space_group_name_H-M   'P 1'
#
loop_
_entity.id
_entity.type
_entity.pdbx_description
1 polymer ?
#
loop_
_entity_poly.entity_id
_entity_poly.type
_entity_poly.pdbx_seq_one_letter_code
_entity_poly.pdbx_strand_id
1 'polypeptide(L)'
;MLACPLLLCGRAVAQGHTSLAVELAVCFGLLAAAYIGVSAFSTRPPSPVRVEVRAACGLLGFRRPEPARWQSRPLLVWCLVVPVVLALAHVGLDTLLGAVWHPVTDADQAAANARRTELLTRGGAFSLLVLYPFLVAAFPEEIRYRATFLLVQRGVAVLSAPRVVRVFVVAAAAGVSVAGFAFAHAAFGPMNVATSAIGGVFYTGLTLYTRSLWPAILCHGLYDLAVFVPMIS
;
A
#
# COMPACT_ATOMS: atom_id res chain seq x y z
N MET A 1 -8.68 -4.24 27.97
CA MET A 1 -7.38 -3.56 28.20
C MET A 1 -7.28 -2.16 27.56
N LEU A 2 -8.21 -1.70 26.71
CA LEU A 2 -8.09 -0.40 26.01
C LEU A 2 -8.66 0.81 26.76
N ALA A 3 -9.44 0.60 27.83
CA ALA A 3 -10.12 1.69 28.53
C ALA A 3 -9.17 2.64 29.29
N CYS A 4 -8.12 2.10 29.92
CA CYS A 4 -7.15 2.89 30.68
C CYS A 4 -6.27 3.80 29.78
N PRO A 5 -5.70 3.29 28.67
CA PRO A 5 -4.98 4.12 27.70
C PRO A 5 -5.81 5.27 27.13
N LEU A 6 -7.07 5.00 26.76
CA LEU A 6 -7.97 6.00 26.20
C LEU A 6 -8.35 7.09 27.23
N LEU A 7 -8.53 6.70 28.50
CA LEU A 7 -8.75 7.65 29.60
C LEU A 7 -7.54 8.55 29.88
N LEU A 8 -6.32 8.01 29.82
CA LEU A 8 -5.09 8.76 30.03
C LEU A 8 -4.77 9.69 28.86
N CYS A 9 -4.93 9.22 27.61
CA CYS A 9 -4.82 10.07 26.44
C CYS A 9 -5.89 11.17 26.45
N GLY A 10 -7.14 10.85 26.82
CA GLY A 10 -8.22 11.82 26.94
C GLY A 10 -7.96 12.90 28.00
N ARG A 11 -7.40 12.53 29.16
CA ARG A 11 -6.98 13.50 30.19
C ARG A 11 -5.81 14.38 29.75
N ALA A 12 -4.80 13.81 29.09
CA ALA A 12 -3.66 14.56 28.58
C ALA A 12 -4.09 15.59 27.51
N VAL A 13 -5.02 15.23 26.62
CA VAL A 13 -5.63 16.16 25.66
C VAL A 13 -6.45 17.24 26.36
N ALA A 14 -7.27 16.88 27.34
CA ALA A 14 -8.08 17.84 28.10
C ALA A 14 -7.25 18.86 28.90
N GLN A 15 -5.99 18.53 29.19
CA GLN A 15 -5.03 19.40 29.90
C GLN A 15 -4.10 20.18 28.96
N GLY A 16 -4.26 20.06 27.63
CA GLY A 16 -3.44 20.75 26.63
C GLY A 16 -2.06 20.12 26.40
N HIS A 17 -1.81 18.91 26.92
CA HIS A 17 -0.53 18.21 26.82
C HIS A 17 -0.54 17.26 25.61
N THR A 18 -0.65 17.82 24.41
CA THR A 18 -0.83 17.05 23.17
C THR A 18 0.36 16.14 22.84
N SER A 19 1.59 16.56 23.13
CA SER A 19 2.80 15.72 22.94
C SER A 19 2.77 14.46 23.82
N LEU A 20 2.42 14.62 25.10
CA LEU A 20 2.27 13.51 26.05
C LEU A 20 1.16 12.54 25.64
N ALA A 21 0.03 13.06 25.14
CA ALA A 21 -1.06 12.22 24.64
C ALA A 21 -0.63 11.37 23.43
N VAL A 22 0.21 11.93 22.55
CA VAL A 22 0.76 11.22 21.39
C VAL A 22 1.77 10.16 21.82
N GLU A 23 2.70 10.49 22.72
CA GLU A 23 3.67 9.53 23.26
C GLU A 23 2.98 8.36 23.95
N LEU A 24 1.93 8.62 24.75
CA LEU A 24 1.12 7.60 25.38
C LEU A 24 0.38 6.75 24.33
N ALA A 25 -0.23 7.36 23.31
CA ALA A 25 -0.92 6.63 22.24
C ALA A 25 0.03 5.75 21.43
N VAL A 26 1.26 6.21 21.15
CA VAL A 26 2.30 5.44 20.46
C VAL A 26 2.78 4.29 21.34
N CYS A 27 3.13 4.55 22.60
CA CYS A 27 3.57 3.51 23.54
C CYS A 27 2.49 2.44 23.75
N PHE A 28 1.23 2.84 23.93
CA PHE A 28 0.12 1.89 24.08
C PHE A 28 -0.25 1.20 22.76
N GLY A 29 -0.12 1.88 21.62
CA GLY A 29 -0.29 1.29 20.30
C GLY A 29 0.77 0.24 19.99
N LEU A 30 2.03 0.52 20.31
CA LEU A 30 3.14 -0.43 20.21
C LEU A 30 2.98 -1.60 21.19
N LEU A 31 2.58 -1.33 22.44
CA LEU A 31 2.29 -2.38 23.43
C LEU A 31 1.08 -3.22 23.04
N ALA A 32 0.04 -2.63 22.45
CA ALA A 32 -1.12 -3.35 21.96
C ALA A 32 -0.78 -4.15 20.70
N ALA A 33 0.02 -3.61 19.76
CA ALA A 33 0.51 -4.34 18.60
C ALA A 33 1.47 -5.46 18.99
N ALA A 34 2.33 -5.23 19.98
CA ALA A 34 3.20 -6.25 20.56
C ALA A 34 2.37 -7.29 21.31
N TYR A 35 1.37 -6.91 22.09
CA TYR A 35 0.48 -7.83 22.79
C TYR A 35 -0.42 -8.61 21.82
N ILE A 36 -0.95 -8.00 20.76
CA ILE A 36 -1.73 -8.67 19.71
C ILE A 36 -0.82 -9.56 18.88
N GLY A 37 0.39 -9.11 18.53
CA GLY A 37 1.40 -9.93 17.86
C GLY A 37 1.78 -11.13 18.73
N VAL A 38 2.23 -10.89 19.96
CA VAL A 38 2.55 -11.93 20.94
C VAL A 38 1.34 -12.82 21.21
N SER A 39 0.12 -12.30 21.34
CA SER A 39 -1.10 -13.11 21.56
C SER A 39 -1.51 -13.89 20.31
N ALA A 40 -1.31 -13.36 19.11
CA ALA A 40 -1.50 -14.08 17.84
C ALA A 40 -0.44 -15.18 17.65
N PHE A 41 0.75 -15.02 18.23
CA PHE A 41 1.80 -16.04 18.26
C PHE A 41 1.69 -17.03 19.44
N SER A 42 1.15 -16.58 20.58
CA SER A 42 1.08 -17.31 21.86
C SER A 42 -0.23 -18.06 22.06
N THR A 43 -1.33 -17.57 21.47
CA THR A 43 -2.49 -18.43 21.24
C THR A 43 -2.09 -19.37 20.10
N ARG A 44 -2.05 -20.66 20.39
CA ARG A 44 -1.94 -21.70 19.35
C ARG A 44 -3.36 -22.01 18.91
N PRO A 45 -3.89 -21.40 17.83
CA PRO A 45 -5.06 -21.96 17.19
C PRO A 45 -4.78 -23.44 16.91
N PRO A 46 -5.80 -24.32 17.06
CA PRO A 46 -5.64 -25.73 16.72
C PRO A 46 -5.04 -25.85 15.31
N SER A 47 -4.17 -26.84 15.11
CA SER A 47 -3.34 -27.00 13.91
C SER A 47 -4.06 -26.79 12.56
N PRO A 48 -5.36 -27.14 12.34
CA PRO A 48 -6.04 -26.86 11.07
C PRO A 48 -6.22 -25.37 10.79
N VAL A 49 -6.60 -24.55 11.78
CA VAL A 49 -6.84 -23.10 11.59
C VAL A 49 -5.54 -22.39 11.18
N ARG A 50 -4.39 -22.80 11.74
CA ARG A 50 -3.08 -22.25 11.32
C ARG A 50 -2.74 -22.60 9.87
N VAL A 51 -3.07 -23.80 9.43
CA VAL A 51 -2.84 -24.25 8.06
C VAL A 51 -3.75 -23.50 7.09
N GLU A 52 -5.03 -23.36 7.43
CA GLU A 52 -6.02 -22.63 6.62
C GLU A 52 -5.70 -21.15 6.50
N VAL A 53 -5.36 -20.47 7.60
CA VAL A 53 -4.96 -19.05 7.58
C VAL A 53 -3.68 -18.87 6.76
N ARG A 54 -2.67 -19.73 6.95
CA ARG A 54 -1.44 -19.67 6.13
C ARG A 54 -1.72 -19.95 4.66
N ALA A 55 -2.63 -20.87 4.35
CA ALA A 55 -3.04 -21.16 2.98
C ALA A 55 -3.76 -19.96 2.37
N ALA A 56 -4.73 -19.36 3.07
CA ALA A 56 -5.47 -18.19 2.62
C ALA A 56 -4.57 -16.95 2.43
N CYS A 57 -3.76 -16.62 3.43
CA CYS A 57 -2.77 -15.54 3.33
C CYS A 57 -1.77 -15.82 2.21
N GLY A 58 -1.29 -17.06 2.11
CA GLY A 58 -0.41 -17.53 1.04
C GLY A 58 -1.06 -17.33 -0.32
N LEU A 59 -2.33 -17.70 -0.51
CA LEU A 59 -3.14 -17.56 -1.72
C LEU A 59 -3.28 -16.11 -2.17
N LEU A 60 -3.52 -15.20 -1.23
CA LEU A 60 -3.61 -13.76 -1.52
C LEU A 60 -2.25 -13.12 -1.83
N GLY A 61 -1.13 -13.78 -1.49
CA GLY A 61 0.22 -13.26 -1.75
C GLY A 61 0.92 -12.71 -0.51
N PHE A 62 0.39 -12.91 0.69
CA PHE A 62 1.07 -12.63 1.96
C PHE A 62 2.04 -13.75 2.31
N ARG A 63 3.02 -13.95 1.44
CA ARG A 63 4.12 -14.91 1.63
C ARG A 63 5.45 -14.24 1.40
N ARG A 64 6.52 -14.89 1.88
CA ARG A 64 7.89 -14.47 1.60
C ARG A 64 8.05 -14.36 0.07
N PRO A 65 8.62 -13.26 -0.44
CA PRO A 65 8.90 -13.11 -1.87
C PRO A 65 9.75 -14.28 -2.38
N GLU A 66 9.31 -14.92 -3.46
CA GLU A 66 9.99 -16.04 -4.13
C GLU A 66 10.41 -15.61 -5.55
N PRO A 67 11.44 -14.76 -5.70
CA PRO A 67 11.90 -14.35 -7.02
C PRO A 67 12.38 -15.58 -7.81
N ALA A 68 11.85 -15.77 -9.02
CA ALA A 68 11.95 -17.04 -9.71
C ALA A 68 13.39 -17.52 -10.03
N ARG A 69 14.43 -16.66 -10.03
CA ARG A 69 15.77 -17.04 -10.54
C ARG A 69 17.03 -16.33 -9.98
N TRP A 70 16.98 -15.39 -9.03
CA TRP A 70 18.18 -14.59 -8.66
C TRP A 70 18.50 -14.60 -7.15
N GLN A 71 19.72 -15.04 -6.82
CA GLN A 71 20.31 -15.06 -5.48
C GLN A 71 20.39 -13.62 -4.89
N SER A 72 19.82 -13.47 -3.69
CA SER A 72 20.08 -12.45 -2.65
C SER A 72 20.05 -10.93 -2.95
N ARG A 73 20.05 -10.45 -4.20
CA ARG A 73 20.06 -9.01 -4.53
C ARG A 73 18.82 -8.38 -5.22
N PRO A 74 17.71 -9.08 -5.56
CA PRO A 74 16.60 -8.42 -6.28
C PRO A 74 15.65 -7.62 -5.38
N LEU A 75 15.42 -8.00 -4.12
CA LEU A 75 14.42 -7.32 -3.28
C LEU A 75 14.76 -5.86 -3.00
N LEU A 76 16.03 -5.53 -2.76
CA LEU A 76 16.41 -4.14 -2.51
C LEU A 76 16.20 -3.27 -3.76
N VAL A 77 16.59 -3.76 -4.94
CA VAL A 77 16.40 -3.02 -6.19
C VAL A 77 14.91 -2.80 -6.46
N TRP A 78 14.10 -3.84 -6.32
CA TRP A 78 12.68 -3.82 -6.66
C TRP A 78 11.78 -3.16 -5.60
N CYS A 79 12.12 -3.27 -4.32
CA CYS A 79 11.34 -2.70 -3.22
C CYS A 79 11.85 -1.33 -2.74
N LEU A 80 13.08 -0.93 -3.09
CA LEU A 80 13.67 0.33 -2.64
C LEU A 80 14.11 1.19 -3.82
N VAL A 81 14.96 0.69 -4.71
CA VAL A 81 15.55 1.51 -5.79
C VAL A 81 14.48 1.96 -6.79
N VAL A 82 13.66 1.03 -7.30
CA VAL A 82 12.57 1.37 -8.24
C VAL A 82 11.57 2.37 -7.64
N PRO A 83 11.00 2.17 -6.44
CA PRO A 83 10.10 3.15 -5.84
C PRO A 83 10.76 4.51 -5.59
N VAL A 84 12.02 4.53 -5.12
CA VAL A 84 12.75 5.78 -4.92
C VAL A 84 12.99 6.50 -6.25
N VAL A 85 13.35 5.80 -7.33
CA VAL A 85 13.52 6.41 -8.66
C VAL A 85 12.20 6.94 -9.20
N LEU A 86 11.10 6.20 -9.07
CA LEU A 86 9.77 6.66 -9.49
C LEU A 86 9.31 7.88 -8.69
N ALA A 87 9.53 7.87 -7.37
CA ALA A 87 9.27 8.99 -6.49
C ALA A 87 10.10 10.22 -6.86
N LEU A 88 11.41 10.07 -7.04
CA LEU A 88 12.30 11.18 -7.43
C LEU A 88 11.94 11.73 -8.82
N ALA A 89 11.57 10.87 -9.77
CA ALA A 89 11.09 11.30 -11.07
C ALA A 89 9.79 12.09 -10.94
N HIS A 90 8.84 11.62 -10.13
CA HIS A 90 7.59 12.34 -9.89
C HIS A 90 7.81 13.70 -9.23
N VAL A 91 8.55 13.73 -8.12
CA VAL A 91 8.87 14.97 -7.39
C VAL A 91 9.67 15.92 -8.28
N GLY A 92 10.63 15.41 -9.06
CA GLY A 92 11.39 16.23 -10.00
C GLY A 92 10.51 16.85 -11.08
N LEU A 93 9.58 16.08 -11.66
CA LEU A 93 8.63 16.59 -12.64
C LEU A 93 7.68 17.62 -12.02
N ASP A 94 7.16 17.35 -10.81
CA ASP A 94 6.31 18.28 -10.08
C ASP A 94 7.04 19.58 -9.74
N THR A 95 8.32 19.50 -9.35
CA THR A 95 9.15 20.67 -9.06
C THR A 95 9.45 21.50 -10.33
N LEU A 96 9.69 20.84 -11.47
CA LEU A 96 10.08 21.50 -12.72
C LEU A 96 8.89 22.07 -13.49
N LEU A 97 7.75 21.40 -13.45
CA LEU A 97 6.58 21.69 -14.28
C LEU A 97 5.39 22.20 -13.45
N GLY A 98 5.37 21.97 -12.14
CA GLY A 98 4.32 22.42 -11.21
C GLY A 98 2.92 22.07 -11.68
N ALA A 99 2.04 23.06 -11.71
CA ALA A 99 0.66 22.92 -12.14
C ALA A 99 0.49 22.42 -13.59
N VAL A 100 1.53 22.46 -14.44
CA VAL A 100 1.50 21.86 -15.79
C VAL A 100 1.59 20.34 -15.73
N TRP A 101 2.25 19.78 -14.72
CA TRP A 101 2.38 18.34 -14.52
C TRP A 101 1.13 17.72 -13.88
N HIS A 102 0.46 18.42 -12.96
CA HIS A 102 -0.83 18.03 -12.39
C HIS A 102 -1.86 19.15 -12.51
N PRO A 103 -2.41 19.40 -13.71
CA PRO A 103 -3.40 20.46 -13.88
C PRO A 103 -4.69 20.10 -13.14
N VAL A 104 -5.26 21.09 -12.45
CA VAL A 104 -6.61 21.04 -11.91
C VAL A 104 -7.55 21.60 -12.97
N THR A 105 -8.40 20.74 -13.51
CA THR A 105 -9.21 21.03 -14.71
C THR A 105 -10.63 21.45 -14.41
N ASP A 106 -11.16 21.09 -13.24
CA ASP A 106 -12.52 21.42 -12.80
C ASP A 106 -12.65 21.54 -11.27
N ALA A 107 -13.83 21.99 -10.82
CA ALA A 107 -14.12 22.22 -9.40
C ALA A 107 -14.26 20.92 -8.59
N ASP A 108 -14.71 19.83 -9.21
CA ASP A 108 -14.87 18.54 -8.54
C ASP A 108 -13.50 17.92 -8.23
N GLN A 109 -12.57 18.02 -9.19
CA GLN A 109 -11.17 17.64 -9.01
C GLN A 109 -10.51 18.48 -7.91
N ALA A 110 -10.77 19.80 -7.88
CA ALA A 110 -10.26 20.67 -6.82
C ALA A 110 -10.77 20.23 -5.43
N ALA A 111 -12.06 19.93 -5.31
CA ALA A 111 -12.68 19.47 -4.07
C ALA A 111 -12.13 18.08 -3.64
N ALA A 112 -11.95 17.15 -4.58
CA ALA A 112 -11.37 15.85 -4.32
C ALA A 112 -9.93 15.94 -3.82
N ASN A 113 -9.12 16.82 -4.43
CA ASN A 113 -7.75 17.09 -4.00
C ASN A 113 -7.71 17.73 -2.60
N ALA A 114 -8.55 18.72 -2.33
CA ALA A 114 -8.63 19.35 -1.01
C ALA A 114 -9.00 18.33 0.08
N ARG A 115 -9.98 17.46 -0.18
CA ARG A 115 -10.36 16.38 0.74
C ARG A 115 -9.23 15.38 0.96
N ARG A 116 -8.47 15.03 -0.10
CA ARG A 116 -7.30 14.16 0.02
C ARG A 116 -6.24 14.79 0.92
N THR A 117 -5.92 16.06 0.73
CA THR A 117 -4.96 16.80 1.56
C THR A 117 -5.42 16.89 3.02
N GLU A 118 -6.70 17.14 3.26
CA GLU A 118 -7.26 17.13 4.62
C GLU A 118 -7.09 15.75 5.28
N LEU A 119 -7.45 14.67 4.58
CA LEU A 119 -7.32 13.31 5.11
C LEU A 119 -5.87 12.93 5.41
N LEU A 120 -4.94 13.35 4.57
CA LEU A 120 -3.50 13.13 4.74
C LEU A 120 -2.98 13.82 6.01
N THR A 121 -3.39 15.07 6.24
CA THR A 121 -2.80 15.96 7.26
C THR A 121 -3.51 15.95 8.60
N ARG A 122 -4.76 15.50 8.69
CA ARG A 122 -5.61 15.56 9.89
C ARG A 122 -5.03 14.90 11.14
N GLY A 123 -4.17 13.90 11.00
CA GLY A 123 -3.49 13.22 12.12
C GLY A 123 -2.00 13.57 12.26
N GLY A 124 -1.55 14.68 11.66
CA GLY A 124 -0.17 15.15 11.73
C GLY A 124 0.83 14.20 11.04
N ALA A 125 2.09 14.26 11.49
CA ALA A 125 3.18 13.50 10.88
C ALA A 125 2.95 11.99 10.86
N PHE A 126 2.29 11.41 11.88
CA PHE A 126 1.98 9.97 11.86
C PHE A 126 0.98 9.61 10.74
N SER A 127 -0.05 10.44 10.55
CA SER A 127 -1.02 10.23 9.48
C SER A 127 -0.35 10.29 8.12
N LEU A 128 0.48 11.31 7.93
CA LEU A 128 1.15 11.59 6.68
C LEU A 128 2.26 10.60 6.32
N LEU A 129 3.08 10.20 7.29
CA LEU A 129 4.29 9.41 7.04
C LEU A 129 4.07 7.90 7.12
N VAL A 130 3.02 7.45 7.80
CA VAL A 130 2.83 6.02 8.11
C VAL A 130 1.41 5.58 7.79
N LEU A 131 0.41 6.19 8.41
CA LEU A 131 -0.96 5.71 8.33
C LEU A 131 -1.49 5.73 6.89
N TYR A 132 -1.40 6.89 6.23
CA TYR A 132 -2.01 7.06 4.93
C TYR A 132 -1.26 6.31 3.83
N PRO A 133 0.08 6.51 3.64
CA PRO A 133 0.81 5.85 2.56
C PRO A 133 0.72 4.33 2.63
N PHE A 134 0.82 3.75 3.84
CA PHE A 134 0.93 2.30 3.98
C PHE A 134 -0.39 1.62 4.31
N LEU A 135 -1.18 2.16 5.25
CA LEU A 135 -2.34 1.44 5.81
C LEU A 135 -3.67 1.85 5.17
N VAL A 136 -3.78 3.08 4.68
CA VAL A 136 -5.01 3.58 4.03
C VAL A 136 -4.95 3.47 2.51
N ALA A 137 -3.78 3.71 1.91
CA ALA A 137 -3.57 3.63 0.47
C ALA A 137 -2.94 2.28 0.08
N ALA A 138 -1.62 2.12 0.23
CA ALA A 138 -0.91 0.99 -0.37
C ALA A 138 -1.45 -0.39 0.02
N PHE A 139 -1.59 -0.69 1.31
CA PHE A 139 -2.03 -2.02 1.75
C PHE A 139 -3.41 -2.43 1.19
N PRO A 140 -4.50 -1.65 1.41
CA PRO A 140 -5.82 -2.03 0.91
C PRO A 140 -5.92 -1.96 -0.61
N GLU A 141 -5.24 -1.03 -1.27
CA GLU A 141 -5.25 -0.92 -2.73
C GLU A 141 -4.51 -2.10 -3.39
N GLU A 142 -3.35 -2.49 -2.86
CA GLU A 142 -2.65 -3.66 -3.37
C GLU A 142 -3.45 -4.96 -3.14
N ILE A 143 -4.19 -5.09 -2.04
CA ILE A 143 -5.13 -6.21 -1.88
C ILE A 143 -6.20 -6.16 -2.98
N ARG A 144 -6.88 -5.01 -3.12
CA ARG A 144 -8.02 -4.86 -4.03
C ARG A 144 -7.64 -5.14 -5.49
N TYR A 145 -6.51 -4.59 -5.93
CA TYR A 145 -6.13 -4.64 -7.33
C TYR A 145 -5.20 -5.82 -7.63
N ARG A 146 -4.30 -6.23 -6.72
CA ARG A 146 -3.21 -7.17 -7.05
C ARG A 146 -3.47 -8.60 -6.55
N ALA A 147 -4.27 -8.77 -5.48
CA ALA A 147 -4.64 -10.12 -5.04
C ALA A 147 -5.46 -10.87 -6.10
N THR A 148 -6.32 -10.16 -6.85
CA THR A 148 -7.24 -10.75 -7.83
C THR A 148 -6.49 -11.46 -8.96
N PHE A 149 -5.54 -10.82 -9.65
CA PHE A 149 -4.81 -11.52 -10.72
C PHE A 149 -3.81 -12.55 -10.18
N LEU A 150 -3.35 -12.44 -8.92
CA LEU A 150 -2.56 -13.49 -8.28
C LEU A 150 -3.38 -14.78 -8.10
N LEU A 151 -4.65 -14.64 -7.72
CA LEU A 151 -5.58 -15.76 -7.66
C LEU A 151 -5.80 -16.35 -9.06
N VAL A 152 -5.96 -15.50 -10.09
CA VAL A 152 -6.04 -15.95 -11.49
C VAL A 152 -4.78 -16.70 -11.91
N GLN A 153 -3.58 -16.17 -11.61
CA GLN A 153 -2.30 -16.81 -11.92
C GLN A 153 -2.19 -18.22 -11.31
N ARG A 154 -2.66 -18.38 -10.08
CA ARG A 154 -2.65 -19.67 -9.38
C ARG A 154 -3.72 -20.62 -9.91
N GLY A 155 -4.92 -20.10 -10.17
CA GLY A 155 -6.02 -20.85 -10.76
C GLY A 155 -5.63 -21.42 -12.12
N VAL A 156 -5.09 -20.61 -13.02
CA VAL A 156 -4.67 -21.11 -14.34
C VAL A 156 -3.47 -22.06 -14.26
N ALA A 157 -2.65 -21.98 -13.22
CA ALA A 157 -1.51 -22.88 -13.05
C ALA A 157 -1.94 -24.33 -12.80
N VAL A 158 -3.10 -24.55 -12.19
CA VAL A 158 -3.67 -25.89 -11.93
C VAL A 158 -4.58 -26.39 -13.07
N LEU A 159 -4.88 -25.56 -14.06
CA LEU A 159 -5.63 -25.97 -15.24
C LEU A 159 -4.73 -26.67 -16.26
N SER A 160 -5.25 -27.72 -16.88
CA SER A 160 -4.67 -28.39 -18.04
C SER A 160 -4.84 -27.54 -19.30
N ALA A 161 -4.22 -26.36 -19.33
CA ALA A 161 -4.28 -25.41 -20.43
C ALA A 161 -2.88 -25.15 -21.02
N PRO A 162 -2.78 -24.90 -22.34
CA PRO A 162 -1.52 -24.50 -22.98
C PRO A 162 -0.87 -23.31 -22.27
N ARG A 163 0.46 -23.29 -22.17
CA ARG A 163 1.21 -22.21 -21.51
C ARG A 163 0.83 -20.82 -22.05
N VAL A 164 0.65 -20.71 -23.36
CA VAL A 164 0.28 -19.46 -24.03
C VAL A 164 -1.08 -18.94 -23.57
N VAL A 165 -2.08 -19.82 -23.45
CA VAL A 165 -3.42 -19.47 -22.95
C VAL A 165 -3.33 -18.97 -21.51
N ARG A 166 -2.59 -19.66 -20.65
CA ARG A 166 -2.39 -19.24 -19.25
C ARG A 166 -1.74 -17.86 -19.15
N VAL A 167 -0.74 -17.59 -19.98
CA VAL A 167 -0.08 -16.28 -20.04
C VAL A 167 -1.06 -15.18 -20.45
N PHE A 168 -1.85 -15.39 -21.50
CA PHE A 168 -2.85 -14.42 -21.95
C PHE A 168 -3.93 -14.14 -20.89
N VAL A 169 -4.42 -15.17 -20.21
CA VAL A 169 -5.42 -15.00 -19.13
C VAL A 169 -4.85 -14.17 -17.98
N VAL A 170 -3.61 -14.46 -17.55
CA VAL A 170 -2.95 -13.67 -16.49
C VAL A 170 -2.68 -12.24 -16.95
N ALA A 171 -2.23 -12.05 -18.19
CA ALA A 171 -1.98 -10.73 -18.75
C ALA A 171 -3.27 -9.89 -18.86
N ALA A 172 -4.39 -10.50 -19.27
CA ALA A 172 -5.69 -9.84 -19.31
C ALA A 172 -6.16 -9.43 -17.91
N ALA A 173 -6.09 -10.34 -16.92
CA ALA A 173 -6.46 -10.03 -15.54
C ALA A 173 -5.57 -8.92 -14.93
N ALA A 174 -4.26 -8.97 -15.21
CA ALA A 174 -3.31 -7.93 -14.85
C ALA A 174 -3.67 -6.58 -15.52
N GLY A 175 -3.99 -6.57 -16.81
CA GLY A 175 -4.42 -5.37 -17.53
C GLY A 175 -5.68 -4.73 -16.94
N VAL A 176 -6.69 -5.54 -16.63
CA VAL A 176 -7.93 -5.07 -15.98
C VAL A 176 -7.63 -4.49 -14.59
N SER A 177 -6.74 -5.13 -13.82
CA SER A 177 -6.28 -4.61 -12.53
C SER A 177 -5.63 -3.23 -12.63
N VAL A 178 -4.70 -3.06 -13.59
CA VAL A 178 -4.04 -1.77 -13.84
C VAL A 178 -5.04 -0.70 -14.27
N ALA A 179 -5.96 -1.03 -15.20
CA ALA A 179 -6.98 -0.11 -15.65
C ALA A 179 -7.92 0.31 -14.51
N GLY A 180 -8.37 -0.64 -13.68
CA GLY A 180 -9.22 -0.37 -12.53
C GLY A 180 -8.53 0.49 -11.47
N PHE A 181 -7.23 0.26 -11.24
CA PHE A 181 -6.42 1.08 -10.34
C PHE A 181 -6.27 2.52 -10.86
N ALA A 182 -5.97 2.69 -12.14
CA ALA A 182 -5.86 4.01 -12.77
C ALA A 182 -7.21 4.76 -12.74
N PHE A 183 -8.30 4.08 -13.07
CA PHE A 183 -9.64 4.66 -13.07
C PHE A 183 -10.08 5.11 -11.67
N ALA A 184 -9.70 4.38 -10.61
CA ALA A 184 -9.99 4.77 -9.23
C ALA A 184 -9.35 6.11 -8.82
N HIS A 185 -8.35 6.57 -9.59
CA HIS A 185 -7.68 7.85 -9.38
C HIS A 185 -8.19 8.98 -10.30
N ALA A 186 -9.22 8.72 -11.12
CA ALA A 186 -9.73 9.70 -12.08
C ALA A 186 -10.25 10.99 -11.43
N ALA A 187 -10.81 10.90 -10.22
CA ALA A 187 -11.29 12.07 -9.48
C ALA A 187 -10.16 13.07 -9.12
N PHE A 188 -8.89 12.66 -9.18
CA PHE A 188 -7.74 13.52 -8.90
C PHE A 188 -7.11 14.11 -10.17
N GLY A 189 -7.68 13.82 -11.34
CA GLY A 189 -7.30 14.37 -12.63
C GLY A 189 -6.56 13.40 -13.56
N PRO A 190 -6.41 13.78 -14.84
CA PRO A 190 -5.88 12.90 -15.89
C PRO A 190 -4.45 12.45 -15.62
N MET A 191 -3.64 13.31 -15.00
CA MET A 191 -2.26 12.97 -14.67
C MET A 191 -2.16 12.01 -13.48
N ASN A 192 -3.10 12.04 -12.53
CA ASN A 192 -3.21 10.99 -11.51
C ASN A 192 -3.58 9.63 -12.15
N VAL A 193 -4.45 9.62 -13.16
CA VAL A 193 -4.75 8.39 -13.93
C VAL A 193 -3.50 7.85 -14.61
N ALA A 194 -2.72 8.72 -15.29
CA ALA A 194 -1.50 8.33 -15.97
C ALA A 194 -0.43 7.80 -15.02
N THR A 195 -0.15 8.50 -13.91
CA THR A 195 0.82 8.06 -12.91
C THR A 195 0.38 6.79 -12.22
N SER A 196 -0.92 6.63 -11.91
CA SER A 196 -1.46 5.41 -11.33
C SER A 196 -1.41 4.24 -12.32
N ALA A 197 -1.62 4.46 -13.62
CA ALA A 197 -1.44 3.42 -14.63
C ALA A 197 0.01 2.93 -14.68
N ILE A 198 0.98 3.86 -14.71
CA ILE A 198 2.42 3.55 -14.72
C ILE A 198 2.81 2.80 -13.45
N GLY A 199 2.51 3.37 -12.27
CA GLY A 199 2.75 2.72 -10.98
C GLY A 199 2.09 1.35 -10.89
N GLY A 200 0.86 1.24 -11.39
CA GLY A 200 0.13 -0.01 -11.42
C GLY A 200 0.78 -1.11 -12.26
N VAL A 201 1.41 -0.77 -13.39
CA VAL A 201 2.23 -1.71 -14.18
C VAL A 201 3.41 -2.21 -13.35
N PHE A 202 4.13 -1.31 -12.66
CA PHE A 202 5.25 -1.69 -11.80
C PHE A 202 4.80 -2.58 -10.64
N TYR A 203 3.77 -2.21 -9.89
CA TYR A 203 3.24 -2.97 -8.75
C TYR A 203 2.74 -4.35 -9.19
N THR A 204 2.11 -4.43 -10.36
CA THR A 204 1.65 -5.68 -10.98
C THR A 204 2.84 -6.56 -11.37
N GLY A 205 3.86 -6.00 -12.03
CA GLY A 205 5.08 -6.71 -12.39
C GLY A 205 5.80 -7.27 -11.16
N LEU A 206 5.96 -6.45 -10.12
CA LEU A 206 6.53 -6.85 -8.83
C LEU A 206 5.77 -8.03 -8.20
N THR A 207 4.45 -7.93 -8.18
CA THR A 207 3.58 -8.95 -7.62
C THR A 207 3.66 -10.25 -8.40
N LEU A 208 3.59 -10.21 -9.73
CA LEU A 208 3.70 -11.40 -10.59
C LEU A 208 5.07 -12.06 -10.50
N TYR A 209 6.13 -11.24 -10.43
CA TYR A 209 7.52 -11.70 -10.39
C TYR A 209 7.88 -12.37 -9.06
N THR A 210 7.45 -11.78 -7.94
CA THR A 210 7.76 -12.27 -6.59
C THR A 210 6.70 -13.20 -6.02
N ARG A 211 5.54 -13.26 -6.68
CA ARG A 211 4.31 -13.93 -6.24
C ARG A 211 3.90 -13.54 -4.82
N SER A 212 4.19 -12.30 -4.45
CA SER A 212 3.98 -11.72 -3.12
C SER A 212 3.42 -10.30 -3.28
N LEU A 213 2.52 -9.90 -2.39
CA LEU A 213 2.01 -8.53 -2.33
C LEU A 213 3.00 -7.59 -1.63
N TRP A 214 3.88 -8.08 -0.77
CA TRP A 214 4.76 -7.24 0.05
C TRP A 214 5.61 -6.27 -0.77
N PRO A 215 6.27 -6.68 -1.87
CA PRO A 215 7.04 -5.76 -2.69
C PRO A 215 6.21 -4.63 -3.30
N ALA A 216 4.98 -4.93 -3.73
CA ALA A 216 4.08 -3.94 -4.29
C ALA A 216 3.57 -2.97 -3.21
N ILE A 217 3.19 -3.49 -2.03
CA ILE A 217 2.74 -2.67 -0.89
C ILE A 217 3.85 -1.71 -0.45
N LEU A 218 5.09 -2.20 -0.35
CA LEU A 218 6.23 -1.37 0.03
C LEU A 218 6.54 -0.33 -1.05
N CYS A 219 6.54 -0.72 -2.32
CA CYS A 219 6.81 0.18 -3.43
C CYS A 219 5.78 1.31 -3.51
N HIS A 220 4.50 0.96 -3.43
CA HIS A 220 3.40 1.90 -3.42
C HIS A 220 3.47 2.84 -2.21
N GLY A 221 3.61 2.30 -0.99
CA GLY A 221 3.66 3.13 0.21
C GLY A 221 4.88 4.07 0.26
N LEU A 222 6.03 3.64 -0.28
CA LEU A 222 7.22 4.51 -0.40
C LEU A 222 7.05 5.60 -1.46
N TYR A 223 6.39 5.28 -2.58
CA TYR A 223 6.04 6.28 -3.59
C TYR A 223 5.10 7.33 -2.98
N ASP A 224 4.02 6.90 -2.34
CA ASP A 224 3.06 7.78 -1.67
C ASP A 224 3.72 8.65 -0.61
N LEU A 225 4.58 8.06 0.22
CA LEU A 225 5.35 8.80 1.21
C LEU A 225 6.16 9.94 0.56
N ALA A 226 6.85 9.66 -0.54
CA ALA A 226 7.67 10.66 -1.21
C ALA A 226 6.84 11.75 -1.89
N VAL A 227 5.62 11.43 -2.35
CA VAL A 227 4.69 12.40 -2.94
C VAL A 227 4.00 13.25 -1.88
N PHE A 228 3.73 12.71 -0.69
CA PHE A 228 3.01 13.43 0.36
C PHE A 228 3.91 14.28 1.26
N VAL A 229 5.18 13.93 1.44
CA VAL A 229 6.12 14.71 2.26
C VAL A 229 6.27 16.18 1.81
N PRO A 230 6.33 16.50 0.50
CA PRO A 230 6.34 17.89 0.03
C PRO A 230 5.09 18.70 0.38
N MET A 231 3.97 18.08 0.77
CA MET A 231 2.74 18.79 1.14
C MET A 231 2.79 19.45 2.53
N ILE A 232 3.94 19.38 3.22
CA ILE A 232 4.18 19.96 4.56
C ILE A 232 4.79 21.37 4.48
N SER A 233 5.43 21.72 3.35
CA SER A 233 6.10 23.01 3.12
C SER A 233 5.19 24.04 2.49
#